data_AF-A0AAW1Y995-F1
#
_entry.id   AF-A0AAW1Y995-F1
#
_cell.length_a   1.000
_cell.length_b   1.000
_cell.length_c   1.000
_cell.angle_alpha   90.00
_cell.angle_beta   90.00
_cell.angle_gamma   90.00
#
_symmetry.space_group_name_H-M   'P 1'
#
loop_
_entity.id
_entity.type
_entity.pdbx_description
1 polymer ?
#
loop_
_entity_poly.entity_id
_entity_poly.type
_entity_poly.pdbx_seq_one_letter_code
_entity_poly.pdbx_strand_id
1 'polypeptide(L)'
;MAVKSARRAKSSRHQISKTWIPRFFRNPKVAFAFALLLCDAVLTSLIIAYVPYTKIDWDAYMSQVAGFLGGERDYANLKGDTGPLVYPAGFLYAYSAIQYVTGTQVYPAQILFGILYIINLGIILYIYVKTDVVPWWALALLCLSKRLHSIFVLRLFNDCLAMLLLHASLASFLHQRWHLGLIIFSGAVSIKMNVLLYAPPLLLLMLKAMDISGVISALFGAALVQILLGLPFIMSHPFAYISRAFNLGRVFIHSAFAHYRWCKHEGGVFKFLYSRLVSIKLKFALTNSHSYKALKKHIVTTMFVGNFIGILCARSLHYQFTLGISTRYLIYCGRRLFLHLYG
;
A
#
# COMPACT_ATOMS: atom_id res chain seq x y z
N MET A 1 27.56 71.42 -10.36
CA MET A 1 26.71 70.90 -9.27
C MET A 1 25.33 70.54 -9.84
N ALA A 2 24.96 69.27 -9.64
CA ALA A 2 23.69 68.55 -9.82
C ALA A 2 22.52 69.14 -10.64
N VAL A 3 22.21 68.43 -11.73
CA VAL A 3 20.91 68.37 -12.43
C VAL A 3 19.88 67.65 -11.55
N LYS A 4 18.67 68.21 -11.37
CA LYS A 4 17.50 67.47 -10.84
C LYS A 4 16.37 67.45 -11.87
N SER A 5 16.24 66.29 -12.50
CA SER A 5 15.20 65.91 -13.45
C SER A 5 13.89 65.55 -12.74
N ALA A 6 12.79 66.05 -13.30
CA ALA A 6 11.42 65.84 -12.87
C ALA A 6 10.98 64.36 -12.98
N ARG A 7 10.32 63.85 -11.94
CA ARG A 7 9.65 62.54 -11.99
C ARG A 7 8.14 62.69 -11.90
N ARG A 8 7.52 62.44 -13.04
CA ARG A 8 6.09 62.36 -13.37
C ARG A 8 5.42 61.27 -12.54
N ALA A 9 4.43 61.63 -11.71
CA ALA A 9 3.58 60.69 -10.99
C ALA A 9 2.60 60.02 -11.97
N LYS A 10 2.65 58.69 -12.10
CA LYS A 10 1.73 57.91 -12.92
C LYS A 10 1.13 56.76 -12.09
N SER A 11 -0.17 56.89 -11.81
CA SER A 11 -1.17 55.81 -11.67
C SER A 11 -0.94 54.69 -10.63
N SER A 12 -1.56 54.83 -9.45
CA SER A 12 -1.76 53.77 -8.44
C SER A 12 -3.13 53.08 -8.55
N ARG A 13 -3.59 52.77 -9.76
CA ARG A 13 -4.90 52.15 -10.00
C ARG A 13 -4.76 50.77 -10.63
N HIS A 14 -4.24 49.77 -9.89
CA HIS A 14 -4.50 48.33 -10.07
C HIS A 14 -3.67 47.49 -9.08
N GLN A 15 -4.18 47.30 -7.86
CA GLN A 15 -3.70 46.20 -7.00
C GLN A 15 -4.81 45.74 -6.05
N ILE A 16 -5.98 45.43 -6.60
CA ILE A 16 -7.06 44.77 -5.87
C ILE A 16 -6.86 43.25 -5.99
N SER A 17 -6.56 42.65 -4.83
CA SER A 17 -6.69 41.25 -4.41
C SER A 17 -6.34 40.11 -5.40
N LYS A 18 -5.08 39.65 -5.35
CA LYS A 18 -4.70 38.32 -5.87
C LYS A 18 -3.86 37.50 -4.90
N THR A 19 -4.30 37.25 -3.67
CA THR A 19 -3.62 36.25 -2.83
C THR A 19 -4.48 35.82 -1.63
N TRP A 20 -5.41 34.89 -1.83
CA TRP A 20 -5.91 34.04 -0.74
C TRP A 20 -6.30 32.62 -1.21
N ILE A 21 -5.95 32.23 -2.44
CA ILE A 21 -6.11 30.83 -2.86
C ILE A 21 -4.97 30.03 -2.21
N PRO A 22 -5.26 29.04 -1.33
CA PRO A 22 -4.24 28.17 -0.77
C PRO A 22 -3.40 27.57 -1.90
N ARG A 23 -2.07 27.45 -1.72
CA ARG A 23 -1.14 26.90 -2.75
C ARG A 23 -1.61 25.56 -3.32
N PHE A 24 -2.42 24.83 -2.55
CA PHE A 24 -3.06 23.56 -2.89
C PHE A 24 -3.96 23.62 -4.14
N PHE A 25 -4.71 24.71 -4.37
CA PHE A 25 -5.62 24.84 -5.51
C PHE A 25 -4.96 25.35 -6.79
N ARG A 26 -3.64 25.58 -6.80
CA ARG A 26 -2.92 25.94 -8.04
C ARG A 26 -2.74 24.76 -8.99
N ASN A 27 -2.81 23.52 -8.50
CA ASN A 27 -2.69 22.33 -9.34
C ASN A 27 -4.08 21.72 -9.58
N PRO A 28 -4.60 21.72 -10.82
CA PRO A 28 -5.95 21.23 -11.11
C PRO A 28 -6.12 19.74 -10.76
N LYS A 29 -5.05 18.93 -10.83
CA LYS A 29 -5.10 17.51 -10.44
C LYS A 29 -5.30 17.32 -8.94
N VAL A 30 -4.72 18.20 -8.13
CA VAL A 30 -4.83 18.16 -6.67
C VAL A 30 -6.23 18.59 -6.24
N ALA A 31 -6.74 19.69 -6.82
CA ALA A 31 -8.11 20.14 -6.59
C ALA A 31 -9.13 19.07 -7.01
N PHE A 32 -8.93 18.44 -8.18
CA PHE A 32 -9.78 17.35 -8.66
C PHE A 32 -9.75 16.13 -7.73
N ALA A 33 -8.57 15.69 -7.28
CA ALA A 33 -8.45 14.59 -6.33
C ALA A 33 -9.13 14.89 -4.99
N PHE A 34 -9.03 16.13 -4.49
CA PHE A 34 -9.71 16.55 -3.28
C PHE A 34 -11.24 16.55 -3.43
N ALA A 35 -11.75 17.07 -4.56
CA ALA A 35 -13.17 17.03 -4.86
C ALA A 35 -13.70 15.58 -4.94
N LEU A 36 -12.95 14.68 -5.61
CA LEU A 36 -13.28 13.26 -5.66
C LEU A 36 -13.36 12.65 -4.25
N LEU A 37 -12.42 12.96 -3.37
CA LEU A 37 -12.41 12.47 -1.99
C LEU A 37 -13.67 12.88 -1.22
N LEU A 38 -14.11 14.13 -1.36
CA LEU A 38 -15.34 14.63 -0.72
C LEU A 38 -16.59 13.96 -1.29
N CYS A 39 -16.68 13.85 -2.62
CA CYS A 39 -17.79 13.15 -3.27
C CYS A 39 -17.88 11.68 -2.83
N ASP A 40 -16.73 11.01 -2.71
CA ASP A 40 -16.67 9.61 -2.30
C ASP A 40 -17.00 9.44 -0.80
N ALA A 41 -16.64 10.41 0.05
CA ALA A 41 -17.07 10.42 1.46
C ALA A 41 -18.60 10.49 1.60
N VAL A 42 -19.26 11.31 0.76
CA VAL A 42 -20.74 11.35 0.70
C VAL A 42 -21.28 10.02 0.18
N LEU A 43 -20.74 9.49 -0.92
CA LEU A 43 -21.16 8.20 -1.48
C LEU A 43 -21.03 7.06 -0.46
N THR A 44 -19.90 7.00 0.23
CA THR A 44 -19.62 6.01 1.29
C THR A 44 -20.63 6.14 2.42
N SER A 45 -20.96 7.37 2.84
CA SER A 45 -21.98 7.61 3.88
C SER A 45 -23.38 7.15 3.44
N LEU A 46 -23.75 7.42 2.18
CA LEU A 46 -25.01 6.94 1.59
C LEU A 46 -25.05 5.41 1.50
N ILE A 47 -23.93 4.77 1.16
CA ILE A 47 -23.85 3.30 1.12
C ILE A 47 -24.05 2.71 2.51
N ILE A 48 -23.46 3.29 3.56
CA ILE A 48 -23.68 2.86 4.96
C ILE A 48 -25.16 3.00 5.34
N ALA A 49 -25.80 4.11 4.94
CA ALA A 49 -27.18 4.39 5.32
C ALA A 49 -28.21 3.53 4.58
N TYR A 50 -27.98 3.19 3.31
CA TYR A 50 -29.02 2.63 2.44
C TYR A 50 -28.73 1.22 1.92
N VAL A 51 -27.49 0.73 1.98
CA VAL A 51 -27.15 -0.60 1.46
C VAL A 51 -27.01 -1.60 2.61
N PRO A 52 -27.72 -2.74 2.58
CA PRO A 52 -27.67 -3.71 3.66
C PRO A 52 -26.26 -4.30 3.81
N TYR A 53 -25.84 -4.45 5.07
CA TYR A 53 -24.60 -5.13 5.43
C TYR A 53 -24.63 -6.59 5.00
N THR A 54 -23.49 -7.08 4.48
CA THR A 54 -23.32 -8.49 4.10
C THR A 54 -22.38 -9.18 5.08
N LYS A 55 -22.94 -10.03 5.93
CA LYS A 55 -22.19 -10.82 6.91
C LYS A 55 -21.37 -11.89 6.22
N ILE A 56 -20.04 -11.79 6.32
CA ILE A 56 -19.10 -12.80 5.80
C ILE A 56 -18.10 -13.17 6.90
N ASP A 57 -17.10 -12.33 7.15
CA ASP A 57 -15.98 -12.69 8.03
C ASP A 57 -16.01 -11.98 9.39
N TRP A 58 -16.86 -10.96 9.58
CA TRP A 58 -16.87 -10.14 10.80
C TRP A 58 -17.02 -10.98 12.07
N ASP A 59 -18.00 -11.87 12.13
CA ASP A 59 -18.23 -12.72 13.29
C ASP A 59 -17.07 -13.68 13.54
N ALA A 60 -16.50 -14.25 12.47
CA ALA A 60 -15.33 -15.09 12.59
C ALA A 60 -14.14 -14.31 13.17
N TYR A 61 -13.94 -13.06 12.76
CA TYR A 61 -12.92 -12.18 13.31
C TYR A 61 -13.19 -11.88 14.79
N MET A 62 -14.42 -11.56 15.17
CA MET A 62 -14.79 -11.26 16.55
C MET A 62 -14.62 -12.47 17.47
N SER A 63 -14.96 -13.68 17.01
CA SER A 63 -14.71 -14.93 17.75
C SER A 63 -13.22 -15.21 17.95
N GLN A 64 -12.41 -15.02 16.91
CA GLN A 64 -10.95 -15.17 17.00
C GLN A 64 -10.32 -14.16 17.97
N VAL A 65 -10.79 -12.91 17.94
CA VAL A 65 -10.34 -11.85 18.85
C VAL A 65 -10.78 -12.14 20.29
N ALA A 66 -12.01 -12.60 20.49
CA ALA A 66 -12.51 -12.99 21.82
C ALA A 66 -11.66 -14.11 22.44
N GLY A 67 -11.29 -15.12 21.65
CA GLY A 67 -10.36 -16.17 22.09
C GLY A 67 -9.00 -15.59 22.49
N PHE A 68 -8.44 -14.68 21.68
CA PHE A 68 -7.19 -14.01 21.98
C PHE A 68 -7.25 -13.16 23.26
N LEU A 69 -8.30 -12.37 23.46
CA LEU A 69 -8.52 -11.59 24.68
C LEU A 69 -8.76 -12.48 25.90
N GLY A 70 -9.35 -13.66 25.72
CA GLY A 70 -9.51 -14.70 26.73
C GLY A 70 -8.20 -15.41 27.13
N GLY A 71 -7.06 -15.06 26.52
CA GLY A 71 -5.76 -15.61 26.87
C GLY A 71 -5.25 -16.71 25.94
N GLU A 72 -6.01 -17.11 24.92
CA GLU A 72 -5.57 -18.14 23.98
C GLU A 72 -4.38 -17.65 23.14
N ARG A 73 -3.35 -18.50 23.02
CA ARG A 73 -2.11 -18.24 22.27
C ARG A 73 -1.79 -19.36 21.27
N ASP A 74 -2.55 -20.44 21.23
CA ASP A 74 -2.44 -21.43 20.18
C ASP A 74 -3.31 -21.04 18.98
N TYR A 75 -2.68 -20.74 17.85
CA TYR A 75 -3.35 -20.50 16.57
C TYR A 75 -4.18 -21.71 16.11
N ALA A 76 -3.91 -22.92 16.64
CA ALA A 76 -4.76 -24.09 16.50
C ALA A 76 -6.20 -23.86 16.98
N ASN A 77 -6.34 -23.10 18.07
CA ASN A 77 -7.57 -22.93 18.84
C ASN A 77 -8.26 -21.59 18.59
N LEU A 78 -7.54 -20.58 18.10
CA LEU A 78 -8.12 -19.33 17.61
C LEU A 78 -8.92 -19.60 16.33
N LYS A 79 -10.22 -19.91 16.46
CA LYS A 79 -11.13 -20.29 15.38
C LYS A 79 -12.40 -19.45 15.42
N GLY A 80 -12.97 -19.20 14.25
CA GLY A 80 -14.34 -18.69 14.09
C GLY A 80 -15.14 -19.62 13.19
N ASP A 81 -16.34 -19.20 12.80
CA ASP A 81 -17.24 -20.00 11.96
C ASP A 81 -16.65 -20.35 10.59
N THR A 82 -15.68 -19.56 10.12
CA THR A 82 -14.96 -19.77 8.86
C THR A 82 -13.69 -20.61 9.01
N GLY A 83 -13.45 -21.15 10.21
CA GLY A 83 -12.31 -21.98 10.52
C GLY A 83 -11.22 -21.24 11.30
N PRO A 84 -10.00 -21.81 11.33
CA PRO A 84 -8.91 -21.28 12.14
C PRO A 84 -8.34 -19.97 11.63
N LEU A 85 -7.71 -19.22 12.55
CA LEU A 85 -6.96 -18.02 12.26
C LEU A 85 -5.78 -18.33 11.34
N VAL A 86 -5.76 -17.64 10.20
CA VAL A 86 -4.71 -17.73 9.17
C VAL A 86 -4.03 -16.39 8.91
N TYR A 87 -4.21 -15.42 9.80
CA TYR A 87 -3.61 -14.09 9.71
C TYR A 87 -2.55 -13.91 10.80
N PRO A 88 -1.44 -13.20 10.53
CA PRO A 88 -0.42 -12.99 11.56
C PRO A 88 -0.90 -12.12 12.72
N ALA A 89 -0.07 -12.04 13.77
CA ALA A 89 -0.48 -11.50 15.07
C ALA A 89 -0.99 -10.05 15.04
N GLY A 90 -0.50 -9.24 14.10
CA GLY A 90 -0.98 -7.86 13.90
C GLY A 90 -2.50 -7.77 13.73
N PHE A 91 -3.10 -8.75 13.05
CA PHE A 91 -4.56 -8.83 12.88
C PHE A 91 -5.29 -8.83 14.23
N LEU A 92 -4.84 -9.66 15.18
CA LEU A 92 -5.47 -9.80 16.49
C LEU A 92 -5.41 -8.49 17.27
N TYR A 93 -4.26 -7.81 17.30
CA TYR A 93 -4.15 -6.52 17.99
C TYR A 93 -5.02 -5.44 17.34
N ALA A 94 -5.01 -5.35 16.00
CA ALA A 94 -5.79 -4.35 15.29
C ALA A 94 -7.29 -4.56 15.47
N TYR A 95 -7.77 -5.81 15.39
CA TYR A 95 -9.18 -6.11 15.59
C TYR A 95 -9.60 -6.10 17.06
N SER A 96 -8.69 -6.33 18.01
CA SER A 96 -8.95 -6.05 19.43
C SER A 96 -9.21 -4.56 19.67
N ALA A 97 -8.43 -3.67 19.04
CA ALA A 97 -8.64 -2.23 19.11
C ALA A 97 -9.96 -1.82 18.44
N ILE A 98 -10.30 -2.42 17.28
CA ILE A 98 -11.60 -2.19 16.64
C ILE A 98 -12.74 -2.63 17.56
N GLN A 99 -12.68 -3.84 18.11
CA GLN A 99 -13.69 -4.38 19.01
C GLN A 99 -13.89 -3.47 20.23
N TYR A 100 -12.80 -2.95 20.82
CA TYR A 100 -12.84 -2.02 21.93
C TYR A 100 -13.58 -0.71 21.57
N VAL A 101 -13.32 -0.15 20.39
CA VAL A 101 -13.94 1.11 19.94
C VAL A 101 -15.39 0.92 19.51
N THR A 102 -15.72 -0.20 18.86
CA THR A 102 -17.05 -0.41 18.26
C THR A 102 -18.00 -1.19 19.16
N GLY A 103 -17.51 -1.79 20.24
CA GLY A 103 -18.30 -2.69 21.09
C GLY A 103 -18.83 -3.90 20.33
N THR A 104 -18.11 -4.38 19.31
CA THR A 104 -18.52 -5.48 18.40
C THR A 104 -19.74 -5.12 17.51
N GLN A 105 -20.28 -3.91 17.62
CA GLN A 105 -21.44 -3.50 16.83
C GLN A 105 -21.05 -3.23 15.37
N VAL A 106 -21.88 -3.73 14.45
CA VAL A 106 -21.63 -3.62 13.00
C VAL A 106 -21.69 -2.17 12.54
N TYR A 107 -22.70 -1.40 12.94
CA TYR A 107 -22.87 -0.03 12.44
C TYR A 107 -21.70 0.92 12.80
N PRO A 108 -21.23 0.98 14.06
CA PRO A 108 -19.99 1.70 14.40
C PRO A 108 -18.76 1.19 13.64
N ALA A 109 -18.66 -0.13 13.40
CA ALA A 109 -17.59 -0.69 12.58
C ALA A 109 -17.68 -0.24 11.11
N GLN A 110 -18.88 -0.16 10.52
CA GLN A 110 -19.07 0.37 9.16
C GLN A 110 -18.63 1.83 9.05
N ILE A 111 -18.91 2.66 10.06
CA ILE A 111 -18.42 4.05 10.12
C ILE A 111 -16.90 4.08 10.19
N LEU A 112 -16.29 3.29 11.09
CA LEU A 112 -14.84 3.20 11.23
C LEU A 112 -14.17 2.75 9.93
N PHE A 113 -14.68 1.70 9.29
CA PHE A 113 -14.16 1.22 8.00
C PHE A 113 -14.42 2.20 6.85
N GLY A 114 -15.50 2.98 6.91
CA GLY A 114 -15.74 4.11 6.02
C GLY A 114 -14.66 5.19 6.15
N ILE A 115 -14.28 5.55 7.37
CA ILE A 115 -13.16 6.48 7.62
C ILE A 115 -11.84 5.90 7.09
N LEU A 116 -11.55 4.63 7.39
CA LEU A 116 -10.35 3.94 6.89
C LEU A 116 -10.32 3.90 5.35
N TYR A 117 -11.47 3.70 4.71
CA TYR A 117 -11.62 3.73 3.26
C TYR A 117 -11.25 5.10 2.69
N ILE A 118 -11.80 6.19 3.24
CA ILE A 118 -11.53 7.55 2.77
C ILE A 118 -10.06 7.92 2.99
N ILE A 119 -9.45 7.57 4.12
CA ILE A 119 -8.01 7.77 4.34
C ILE A 119 -7.19 7.00 3.29
N ASN A 120 -7.51 5.73 3.07
CA ASN A 120 -6.83 4.88 2.09
C ASN A 120 -6.96 5.46 0.67
N LEU A 121 -8.16 5.89 0.27
CA LEU A 121 -8.42 6.56 -1.00
C LEU A 121 -7.59 7.83 -1.14
N GLY A 122 -7.52 8.65 -0.09
CA GLY A 122 -6.69 9.86 -0.05
C GLY A 122 -5.21 9.57 -0.29
N ILE A 123 -4.66 8.52 0.32
CA ILE A 123 -3.26 8.10 0.09
C ILE A 123 -3.06 7.62 -1.35
N ILE A 124 -3.99 6.84 -1.90
CA ILE A 124 -3.89 6.35 -3.27
C ILE A 124 -3.96 7.53 -4.27
N LEU A 125 -4.89 8.46 -4.09
CA LEU A 125 -5.00 9.66 -4.91
C LEU A 125 -3.72 10.50 -4.81
N TYR A 126 -3.16 10.65 -3.61
CA TYR A 126 -1.87 11.30 -3.41
C TYR A 126 -0.75 10.62 -4.22
N ILE A 127 -0.64 9.29 -4.16
CA ILE A 127 0.36 8.51 -4.91
C ILE A 127 0.19 8.75 -6.41
N TYR A 128 -1.03 8.68 -6.94
CA TYR A 128 -1.28 8.87 -8.37
C TYR A 128 -1.00 10.30 -8.83
N VAL A 129 -1.44 11.31 -8.08
CA VAL A 129 -1.15 12.72 -8.41
C VAL A 129 0.35 13.00 -8.34
N LYS A 130 1.05 12.41 -7.38
CA LYS A 130 2.50 12.59 -7.21
C LYS A 130 3.32 11.92 -8.31
N THR A 131 2.89 10.74 -8.75
CA THR A 131 3.64 9.92 -9.69
C THR A 131 3.25 10.16 -11.15
N ASP A 132 2.06 10.69 -11.43
CA ASP A 132 1.62 11.08 -12.78
C ASP A 132 1.72 9.89 -13.76
N VAL A 133 1.32 8.71 -13.27
CA VAL A 133 1.37 7.41 -13.96
C VAL A 133 0.06 7.06 -14.66
N VAL A 134 -1.07 7.62 -14.20
CA VAL A 134 -2.40 7.48 -14.79
C VAL A 134 -2.96 8.86 -15.16
N PRO A 135 -3.85 8.94 -16.16
CA PRO A 135 -4.48 10.19 -16.55
C PRO A 135 -5.45 10.64 -15.46
N TRP A 136 -5.72 11.94 -15.42
CA TRP A 136 -6.53 12.55 -14.36
C TRP A 136 -7.95 11.96 -14.29
N TRP A 137 -8.58 11.63 -15.42
CA TRP A 137 -9.91 11.01 -15.45
C TRP A 137 -9.94 9.60 -14.84
N ALA A 138 -8.82 8.87 -14.84
CA ALA A 138 -8.77 7.52 -14.25
C ALA A 138 -8.91 7.56 -12.71
N LEU A 139 -8.66 8.71 -12.09
CA LEU A 139 -8.89 8.92 -10.66
C LEU A 139 -10.38 8.80 -10.30
N ALA A 140 -11.28 9.24 -11.19
CA ALA A 140 -12.73 9.09 -10.98
C ALA A 140 -13.16 7.62 -11.02
N LEU A 141 -12.55 6.81 -11.89
CA LEU A 141 -12.83 5.37 -11.98
C LEU A 141 -12.39 4.59 -10.73
N LEU A 142 -11.39 5.10 -10.01
CA LEU A 142 -10.96 4.52 -8.74
C LEU A 142 -12.04 4.71 -7.66
N CYS A 143 -12.62 5.90 -7.61
CA CYS A 143 -13.68 6.29 -6.68
C CYS A 143 -14.96 5.48 -6.93
N LEU A 144 -15.37 5.33 -8.19
CA LEU A 144 -16.59 4.58 -8.55
C LEU A 144 -16.51 3.04 -8.42
N SER A 145 -15.50 2.52 -7.73
CA SER A 145 -15.33 1.08 -7.57
C SER A 145 -16.31 0.51 -6.54
N LYS A 146 -17.43 -0.06 -7.03
CA LYS A 146 -18.41 -0.80 -6.20
C LYS A 146 -17.75 -1.89 -5.34
N ARG A 147 -16.70 -2.53 -5.86
CA ARG A 147 -15.98 -3.60 -5.15
C ARG A 147 -15.24 -3.07 -3.92
N LEU A 148 -14.60 -1.90 -4.00
CA LEU A 148 -13.86 -1.35 -2.85
C LEU A 148 -14.81 -0.96 -1.74
N HIS A 149 -15.90 -0.27 -2.08
CA HIS A 149 -16.98 0.05 -1.14
C HIS A 149 -17.53 -1.19 -0.44
N SER A 150 -17.84 -2.24 -1.22
CA SER A 150 -18.35 -3.50 -0.65
C SER A 150 -17.37 -4.14 0.32
N ILE A 151 -16.08 -4.17 -0.01
CA ILE A 151 -15.06 -4.81 0.85
C ILE A 151 -14.86 -4.02 2.16
N PHE A 152 -14.70 -2.70 2.08
CA PHE A 152 -14.50 -1.88 3.26
C PHE A 152 -15.74 -1.84 4.13
N VAL A 153 -16.88 -1.47 3.55
CA VAL A 153 -18.01 -0.97 4.32
C VAL A 153 -19.13 -1.99 4.48
N LEU A 154 -19.26 -2.94 3.53
CA LEU A 154 -20.33 -3.95 3.58
C LEU A 154 -19.85 -5.31 4.10
N ARG A 155 -18.53 -5.54 4.16
CA ARG A 155 -17.94 -6.82 4.58
C ARG A 155 -16.93 -6.70 5.73
N LEU A 156 -16.35 -5.52 5.94
CA LEU A 156 -15.42 -5.23 7.04
C LEU A 156 -14.16 -6.14 7.03
N PHE A 157 -13.65 -6.46 5.83
CA PHE A 157 -12.51 -7.37 5.67
C PHE A 157 -11.20 -6.80 6.18
N ASN A 158 -10.33 -7.68 6.69
CA ASN A 158 -9.02 -7.28 7.22
C ASN A 158 -8.07 -6.74 6.15
N ASP A 159 -8.33 -7.02 4.86
CA ASP A 159 -7.62 -6.44 3.73
C ASP A 159 -7.57 -4.91 3.81
N CYS A 160 -8.60 -4.27 4.37
CA CYS A 160 -8.71 -2.83 4.47
C CYS A 160 -7.55 -2.21 5.25
N LEU A 161 -7.24 -2.78 6.42
CA LEU A 161 -6.12 -2.34 7.26
C LEU A 161 -4.77 -2.68 6.62
N ALA A 162 -4.62 -3.89 6.09
CA ALA A 162 -3.39 -4.32 5.43
C ALA A 162 -3.04 -3.40 4.25
N MET A 163 -4.03 -3.03 3.45
CA MET A 163 -3.84 -2.22 2.25
C MET A 163 -3.65 -0.74 2.59
N LEU A 164 -4.32 -0.23 3.63
CA LEU A 164 -4.04 1.11 4.15
C LEU A 164 -2.56 1.25 4.54
N LEU A 165 -2.03 0.30 5.32
CA LEU A 165 -0.63 0.28 5.73
C LEU A 165 0.30 0.12 4.51
N LEU A 166 -0.03 -0.77 3.57
CA LEU A 166 0.76 -0.94 2.35
C LEU A 166 0.83 0.36 1.51
N HIS A 167 -0.28 1.07 1.33
CA HIS A 167 -0.26 2.33 0.59
C HIS A 167 0.48 3.44 1.36
N ALA A 168 0.37 3.48 2.69
CA ALA A 168 1.15 4.39 3.53
C ALA A 168 2.67 4.11 3.44
N SER A 169 3.05 2.83 3.39
CA SER A 169 4.41 2.38 3.13
C SER A 169 4.90 2.83 1.74
N LEU A 170 4.08 2.65 0.71
CA LEU A 170 4.39 3.11 -0.66
C LEU A 170 4.58 4.63 -0.70
N ALA A 171 3.70 5.40 -0.05
CA ALA A 171 3.85 6.84 0.07
C ALA A 171 5.19 7.21 0.75
N SER A 172 5.60 6.50 1.79
CA SER A 172 6.90 6.70 2.46
C SER A 172 8.09 6.43 1.53
N PHE A 173 8.02 5.38 0.70
CA PHE A 173 9.06 5.09 -0.31
C PHE A 173 9.15 6.21 -1.37
N LEU A 174 8.03 6.84 -1.75
CA LEU A 174 8.04 8.01 -2.65
C LEU A 174 8.73 9.24 -2.05
N HIS A 175 8.88 9.28 -0.73
CA HIS A 175 9.62 10.30 0.00
C HIS A 175 11.04 9.86 0.39
N GLN A 176 11.53 8.72 -0.13
CA GLN A 176 12.85 8.15 0.20
C GLN A 176 13.02 7.82 1.70
N ARG A 177 11.92 7.69 2.46
CA ARG A 177 11.95 7.26 3.86
C ARG A 177 11.87 5.74 3.92
N TRP A 178 12.92 5.07 3.46
CA TRP A 178 12.94 3.62 3.25
C TRP A 178 12.77 2.80 4.54
N HIS A 179 13.46 3.16 5.63
CA HIS A 179 13.30 2.49 6.92
C HIS A 179 11.86 2.59 7.45
N LEU A 180 11.29 3.80 7.46
CA LEU A 180 9.90 4.02 7.87
C LEU A 180 8.93 3.24 6.98
N GLY A 181 9.12 3.33 5.66
CA GLY A 181 8.29 2.61 4.70
C GLY A 181 8.32 1.09 4.95
N LEU A 182 9.49 0.53 5.29
CA LEU A 182 9.62 -0.89 5.55
C LEU A 182 9.09 -1.32 6.93
N ILE A 183 9.18 -0.48 7.95
CA ILE A 183 8.50 -0.69 9.25
C ILE A 183 6.99 -0.74 9.03
N ILE A 184 6.42 0.22 8.28
CA ILE A 184 4.98 0.24 7.95
C ILE A 184 4.61 -0.97 7.07
N PHE A 185 5.46 -1.35 6.10
CA PHE A 185 5.26 -2.54 5.28
C PHE A 185 5.21 -3.81 6.13
N SER A 186 6.10 -3.94 7.11
CA SER A 186 6.07 -5.04 8.06
C SER A 186 4.78 -5.06 8.88
N GLY A 187 4.31 -3.89 9.33
CA GLY A 187 2.98 -3.74 9.92
C GLY A 187 1.87 -4.29 9.02
N ALA A 188 1.88 -3.96 7.72
CA ALA A 188 0.92 -4.48 6.76
C ALA A 188 0.97 -6.02 6.62
N VAL A 189 2.18 -6.59 6.54
CA VAL A 189 2.40 -8.04 6.52
C VAL A 189 1.86 -8.69 7.79
N SER A 190 2.01 -8.05 8.95
CA SER A 190 1.51 -8.57 10.23
C SER A 190 -0.02 -8.61 10.32
N ILE A 191 -0.74 -7.82 9.51
CA ILE A 191 -2.20 -7.92 9.37
C ILE A 191 -2.56 -9.03 8.39
N LYS A 192 -1.88 -9.09 7.24
CA LYS A 192 -2.20 -10.06 6.18
C LYS A 192 -0.97 -10.47 5.40
N MET A 193 -0.69 -11.78 5.40
CA MET A 193 0.48 -12.36 4.72
C MET A 193 0.54 -12.05 3.22
N ASN A 194 -0.60 -11.81 2.55
CA ASN A 194 -0.65 -11.56 1.10
C ASN A 194 0.16 -10.33 0.68
N VAL A 195 0.44 -9.41 1.62
CA VAL A 195 1.31 -8.26 1.36
C VAL A 195 2.75 -8.68 1.03
N LEU A 196 3.19 -9.88 1.44
CA LEU A 196 4.51 -10.43 1.07
C LEU A 196 4.71 -10.59 -0.44
N LEU A 197 3.65 -10.60 -1.25
CA LEU A 197 3.78 -10.59 -2.71
C LEU A 197 4.51 -9.34 -3.25
N TYR A 198 4.53 -8.26 -2.47
CA TYR A 198 5.30 -7.06 -2.78
C TYR A 198 6.77 -7.13 -2.33
N ALA A 199 7.17 -8.14 -1.56
CA ALA A 199 8.53 -8.20 -0.99
C ALA A 199 9.63 -8.36 -2.06
N PRO A 200 9.51 -9.24 -3.08
CA PRO A 200 10.52 -9.35 -4.13
C PRO A 200 10.78 -8.04 -4.91
N PRO A 201 9.76 -7.34 -5.47
CA PRO A 201 10.00 -6.07 -6.15
C PRO A 201 10.50 -4.98 -5.18
N LEU A 202 10.06 -4.99 -3.92
CA LEU A 202 10.53 -4.04 -2.92
C LEU A 202 12.03 -4.22 -2.61
N LEU A 203 12.50 -5.46 -2.46
CA LEU A 203 13.92 -5.76 -2.23
C LEU A 203 14.78 -5.24 -3.38
N LEU A 204 14.36 -5.44 -4.64
CA LEU A 204 15.07 -4.92 -5.81
C LEU A 204 15.14 -3.39 -5.82
N LEU A 205 14.05 -2.71 -5.42
CA LEU A 205 14.02 -1.26 -5.28
C LEU A 205 14.95 -0.77 -4.17
N MET A 206 14.99 -1.47 -3.04
CA MET A 206 15.87 -1.15 -1.91
C MET A 206 17.35 -1.30 -2.28
N LEU A 207 17.74 -2.42 -2.92
CA LEU A 207 19.11 -2.64 -3.39
C LEU A 207 19.55 -1.59 -4.43
N LYS A 208 18.61 -0.93 -5.10
CA LYS A 208 18.87 0.16 -6.04
C LYS A 208 18.94 1.53 -5.36
N ALA A 209 18.22 1.71 -4.26
CA ALA A 209 18.07 3.00 -3.60
C ALA A 209 18.99 3.21 -2.38
N MET A 210 19.48 2.11 -1.77
CA MET A 210 20.28 2.10 -0.56
C MET A 210 21.51 1.21 -0.73
N ASP A 211 22.53 1.44 0.08
CA ASP A 211 23.67 0.54 0.22
C ASP A 211 23.29 -0.73 1.01
N ILE A 212 24.17 -1.72 1.01
CA ILE A 212 23.90 -3.03 1.65
C ILE A 212 23.66 -2.87 3.15
N SER A 213 24.41 -1.99 3.83
CA SER A 213 24.23 -1.72 5.26
C SER A 213 22.85 -1.12 5.54
N GLY A 214 22.43 -0.13 4.74
CA GLY A 214 21.10 0.45 4.83
C GLY A 214 19.97 -0.57 4.60
N VAL A 215 20.14 -1.47 3.63
CA VAL A 215 19.18 -2.56 3.36
C VAL A 215 19.08 -3.52 4.54
N ILE A 216 20.21 -3.96 5.10
CA ILE A 216 20.26 -4.85 6.27
C ILE A 216 19.58 -4.17 7.47
N SER A 217 19.92 -2.92 7.75
CA SER A 217 19.34 -2.15 8.86
C SER A 217 17.82 -1.98 8.71
N ALA A 218 17.33 -1.69 7.50
CA ALA A 218 15.90 -1.61 7.24
C ALA A 218 15.21 -2.97 7.47
N LEU A 219 15.76 -4.05 6.91
CA LEU A 219 15.22 -5.41 7.07
C LEU A 219 15.21 -5.83 8.54
N PHE A 220 16.23 -5.47 9.32
CA PHE A 220 16.26 -5.69 10.76
C PHE A 220 15.10 -4.99 11.47
N GLY A 221 14.84 -3.71 11.17
CA GLY A 221 13.68 -3.00 11.70
C GLY A 221 12.34 -3.65 11.34
N ALA A 222 12.22 -4.17 10.11
CA ALA A 222 11.05 -4.90 9.67
C ALA A 222 10.86 -6.23 10.42
N ALA A 223 11.95 -6.98 10.64
CA ALA A 223 11.95 -8.23 11.40
C ALA A 223 11.59 -8.00 12.86
N LEU A 224 12.09 -6.91 13.47
CA LEU A 224 11.77 -6.54 14.83
C LEU A 224 10.26 -6.33 15.03
N VAL A 225 9.58 -5.68 14.09
CA VAL A 225 8.11 -5.54 14.13
C VAL A 225 7.41 -6.90 14.16
N GLN A 226 7.84 -7.86 13.33
CA GLN A 226 7.24 -9.20 13.32
C GLN A 226 7.49 -9.97 14.62
N ILE A 227 8.72 -9.89 15.14
CA ILE A 227 9.09 -10.56 16.40
C ILE A 227 8.30 -9.97 17.55
N LEU A 228 8.22 -8.64 17.68
CA LEU A 228 7.50 -7.99 18.78
C LEU A 228 6.00 -8.29 18.76
N LEU A 229 5.35 -8.22 17.60
CA LEU A 229 3.92 -8.53 17.49
C LEU A 229 3.67 -10.03 17.70
N GLY A 230 4.51 -10.89 17.14
CA GLY A 230 4.39 -12.34 17.25
C GLY A 230 4.85 -12.91 18.59
N LEU A 231 5.56 -12.14 19.43
CA LEU A 231 6.26 -12.61 20.61
C LEU A 231 5.44 -13.56 21.51
N PRO A 232 4.21 -13.22 21.94
CA PRO A 232 3.48 -14.10 22.84
C PRO A 232 3.16 -15.46 22.22
N PHE A 233 2.96 -15.52 20.90
CA PHE A 233 2.68 -16.75 20.17
C PHE A 233 3.94 -17.54 19.83
N ILE A 234 5.04 -16.84 19.55
CA ILE A 234 6.35 -17.45 19.29
C ILE A 234 6.88 -18.13 20.56
N MET A 235 6.69 -17.53 21.73
CA MET A 235 7.14 -18.11 22.99
C MET A 235 6.31 -19.31 23.44
N SER A 236 4.99 -19.31 23.18
CA SER A 236 4.10 -20.38 23.62
C SER A 236 3.96 -21.51 22.59
N HIS A 237 3.70 -21.16 21.32
CA HIS A 237 3.35 -22.12 20.26
C HIS A 237 3.98 -21.72 18.89
N PRO A 238 5.31 -21.72 18.77
CA PRO A 238 6.01 -21.18 17.59
C PRO A 238 5.63 -21.89 16.29
N PHE A 239 5.49 -23.22 16.32
CA PHE A 239 5.15 -23.99 15.12
C PHE A 239 3.71 -23.72 14.65
N ALA A 240 2.75 -23.68 15.58
CA ALA A 240 1.36 -23.35 15.26
C ALA A 240 1.22 -21.92 14.72
N TYR A 241 1.96 -20.97 15.31
CA TYR A 241 1.99 -19.59 14.83
C TYR A 241 2.55 -19.51 13.40
N ILE A 242 3.79 -19.96 13.17
CA ILE A 242 4.46 -19.78 11.88
C ILE A 242 3.71 -20.50 10.75
N SER A 243 3.31 -21.76 10.96
CA SER A 243 2.65 -22.57 9.92
C SER A 243 1.28 -22.03 9.50
N ARG A 244 0.53 -21.43 10.43
CA ARG A 244 -0.81 -20.88 10.16
C ARG A 244 -0.81 -19.43 9.74
N ALA A 245 -0.06 -18.58 10.44
CA ALA A 245 0.04 -17.15 10.13
C ALA A 245 0.71 -16.90 8.78
N PHE A 246 1.73 -17.70 8.46
CA PHE A 246 2.52 -17.58 7.24
C PHE A 246 2.46 -18.89 6.47
N ASN A 247 1.38 -19.08 5.70
CA ASN A 247 1.28 -20.19 4.76
C ASN A 247 2.19 -19.94 3.54
N LEU A 248 3.50 -20.16 3.74
CA LEU A 248 4.56 -19.82 2.80
C LEU A 248 4.53 -20.65 1.50
N GLY A 249 3.73 -21.72 1.42
CA GLY A 249 3.62 -22.56 0.22
C GLY A 249 3.30 -21.74 -1.04
N ARG A 250 2.54 -20.64 -0.91
CA ARG A 250 2.24 -19.70 -2.01
C ARG A 250 3.42 -18.79 -2.40
N VAL A 251 4.27 -18.41 -1.44
CA VAL A 251 5.45 -17.56 -1.68
C VAL A 251 6.56 -18.34 -2.39
N PHE A 252 6.76 -19.60 -2.01
CA PHE A 252 7.80 -20.46 -2.61
C PHE A 252 7.56 -20.76 -4.09
N ILE A 253 6.30 -20.88 -4.54
CA ILE A 253 5.98 -21.04 -5.97
C ILE A 253 6.42 -19.81 -6.78
N HIS A 254 6.27 -18.61 -6.23
CA HIS A 254 6.69 -17.37 -6.89
C HIS A 254 8.23 -17.26 -6.97
N SER A 255 8.93 -17.57 -5.88
CA SER A 255 10.40 -17.61 -5.85
C SER A 255 10.98 -18.64 -6.81
N ALA A 256 10.36 -19.84 -6.87
CA ALA A 256 10.75 -20.89 -7.79
C ALA A 256 10.49 -20.49 -9.26
N PHE A 257 9.37 -19.82 -9.58
CA PHE A 257 9.10 -19.31 -10.92
C PHE A 257 10.10 -18.24 -11.36
N ALA A 258 10.42 -17.28 -10.47
CA ALA A 258 11.42 -16.25 -10.73
C ALA A 258 12.81 -16.86 -10.99
N HIS A 259 13.17 -17.91 -10.24
CA HIS A 259 14.42 -18.64 -10.42
C HIS A 259 14.47 -19.45 -11.71
N TYR A 260 13.47 -20.30 -11.97
CA TYR A 260 13.51 -21.27 -13.06
C TYR A 260 13.15 -20.72 -14.44
N ARG A 261 12.30 -19.68 -14.51
CA ARG A 261 11.75 -19.20 -15.79
C ARG A 261 12.25 -17.83 -16.21
N TRP A 262 12.53 -16.95 -15.25
CA TRP A 262 12.98 -15.58 -15.55
C TRP A 262 14.51 -15.45 -15.56
N CYS A 263 15.19 -16.00 -14.55
CA CYS A 263 16.64 -15.85 -14.40
C CYS A 263 17.48 -16.96 -15.06
N LYS A 264 16.85 -17.92 -15.77
CA LYS A 264 17.55 -19.06 -16.38
C LYS A 264 18.62 -18.63 -17.39
N HIS A 265 18.32 -17.62 -18.21
CA HIS A 265 19.28 -17.08 -19.20
C HIS A 265 20.37 -16.20 -18.57
N GLU A 266 20.18 -15.70 -17.35
CA GLU A 266 21.15 -14.85 -16.63
C GLU A 266 21.98 -15.62 -15.58
N GLY A 267 21.88 -16.96 -15.54
CA GLY A 267 22.63 -17.82 -14.62
C GLY A 267 22.07 -17.89 -13.20
N GLY A 268 20.77 -17.66 -13.03
CA GLY A 268 20.06 -17.76 -11.76
C GLY A 268 19.93 -16.42 -11.01
N VAL A 269 19.05 -16.38 -10.00
CA VAL A 269 18.68 -15.16 -9.26
C VAL A 269 19.89 -14.50 -8.60
N PHE A 270 20.83 -15.29 -8.06
CA PHE A 270 22.00 -14.74 -7.38
C PHE A 270 22.97 -14.05 -8.33
N LYS A 271 23.20 -14.61 -9.52
CA LYS A 271 24.07 -14.01 -10.55
C LYS A 271 23.41 -12.76 -11.16
N PHE A 272 22.09 -12.77 -11.32
CA PHE A 272 21.28 -11.60 -11.67
C PHE A 272 21.41 -10.49 -10.61
N LEU A 273 21.21 -10.82 -9.33
CA LEU A 273 21.32 -9.84 -8.24
C LEU A 273 22.73 -9.25 -8.18
N TYR A 274 23.77 -10.08 -8.30
CA TYR A 274 25.16 -9.65 -8.33
C TYR A 274 25.47 -8.74 -9.54
N SER A 275 25.03 -9.10 -10.75
CA SER A 275 25.27 -8.29 -11.96
C SER A 275 24.57 -6.93 -11.90
N ARG A 276 23.38 -6.88 -11.30
CA ARG A 276 22.65 -5.63 -11.05
C ARG A 276 23.31 -4.78 -9.97
N LEU A 277 23.78 -5.39 -8.87
CA LEU A 277 24.55 -4.68 -7.83
C LEU A 277 25.80 -4.00 -8.42
N VAL A 278 26.52 -4.67 -9.31
CA VAL A 278 27.72 -4.12 -9.98
C VAL A 278 27.35 -3.03 -11.00
N SER A 279 26.32 -3.24 -11.81
CA SER A 279 25.89 -2.28 -12.85
C SER A 279 25.28 -0.99 -12.28
N ILE A 280 24.81 -1.01 -11.03
CA ILE A 280 24.08 0.10 -10.40
C ILE A 280 25.01 1.08 -9.66
N LYS A 281 26.11 0.60 -9.06
CA LYS A 281 27.15 1.47 -8.46
C LYS A 281 27.65 2.53 -9.46
N LEU A 282 27.64 2.21 -10.76
CA LEU A 282 28.11 3.10 -11.83
C LEU A 282 27.06 4.11 -12.33
N LYS A 283 25.75 3.85 -12.17
CA LYS A 283 24.66 4.68 -12.74
C LYS A 283 24.06 5.71 -11.78
N PHE A 284 24.18 5.51 -10.46
CA PHE A 284 23.59 6.45 -9.49
C PHE A 284 24.47 7.69 -9.22
N ALA A 285 25.76 7.64 -9.57
CA ALA A 285 26.68 8.77 -9.48
C ALA A 285 26.35 9.93 -10.45
N LEU A 286 25.47 9.69 -11.43
CA LEU A 286 25.08 10.66 -12.44
C LEU A 286 23.55 10.68 -12.54
N THR A 287 22.85 11.63 -11.92
CA THR A 287 21.72 12.34 -12.59
C THR A 287 20.95 13.34 -11.71
N ASN A 288 20.74 14.50 -12.34
CA ASN A 288 19.92 15.66 -11.99
C ASN A 288 18.43 15.40 -11.64
N SER A 289 17.78 16.44 -11.10
CA SER A 289 16.34 16.64 -10.81
C SER A 289 15.31 15.85 -11.66
N HIS A 290 15.51 15.68 -12.98
CA HIS A 290 14.64 14.86 -13.84
C HIS A 290 14.59 13.36 -13.43
N SER A 291 15.65 12.86 -12.80
CA SER A 291 15.80 11.50 -12.28
C SER A 291 14.81 11.18 -11.15
N TYR A 292 14.42 12.19 -10.35
CA TYR A 292 13.59 11.96 -9.18
C TYR A 292 12.10 11.70 -9.51
N LYS A 293 11.55 12.36 -10.55
CA LYS A 293 10.20 12.05 -11.05
C LYS A 293 10.16 10.67 -11.71
N ALA A 294 11.21 10.31 -12.44
CA ALA A 294 11.36 8.97 -13.04
C ALA A 294 11.48 7.88 -11.98
N LEU A 295 12.22 8.12 -10.90
CA LEU A 295 12.37 7.20 -9.77
C LEU A 295 11.02 6.90 -9.09
N LYS A 296 10.20 7.92 -8.85
CA LYS A 296 8.85 7.74 -8.25
C LYS A 296 7.94 6.88 -9.12
N LYS A 297 7.92 7.15 -10.43
CA LYS A 297 7.18 6.33 -11.41
C LYS A 297 7.66 4.89 -11.39
N HIS A 298 8.98 4.69 -11.34
CA HIS A 298 9.59 3.38 -11.29
C HIS A 298 9.21 2.62 -10.02
N ILE A 299 9.25 3.24 -8.83
CA ILE A 299 8.85 2.61 -7.56
C ILE A 299 7.41 2.08 -7.65
N VAL A 300 6.45 2.92 -8.03
CA VAL A 300 5.02 2.54 -8.10
C VAL A 300 4.79 1.44 -9.14
N THR A 301 5.39 1.59 -10.32
CA THR A 301 5.23 0.60 -11.40
C THR A 301 5.82 -0.75 -11.01
N THR A 302 7.03 -0.78 -10.45
CA THR A 302 7.69 -2.02 -10.03
C THR A 302 6.90 -2.73 -8.93
N MET A 303 6.36 -1.99 -7.95
CA MET A 303 5.53 -2.56 -6.88
C MET A 303 4.22 -3.16 -7.43
N PHE A 304 3.49 -2.45 -8.30
CA PHE A 304 2.24 -2.96 -8.86
C PHE A 304 2.44 -4.11 -9.84
N VAL A 305 3.46 -4.05 -10.70
CA VAL A 305 3.79 -5.13 -11.64
C VAL A 305 4.23 -6.38 -10.88
N GLY A 306 5.12 -6.25 -9.88
CA GLY A 306 5.58 -7.39 -9.11
C GLY A 306 4.45 -8.07 -8.35
N ASN A 307 3.54 -7.30 -7.75
CA ASN A 307 2.33 -7.86 -7.16
C ASN A 307 1.44 -8.58 -8.18
N PHE A 308 1.23 -8.03 -9.37
CA PHE A 308 0.43 -8.69 -10.42
C PHE A 308 1.04 -10.03 -10.85
N ILE A 309 2.36 -10.08 -11.02
CA ILE A 309 3.08 -11.34 -11.28
C ILE A 309 2.86 -12.31 -10.12
N GLY A 310 2.97 -11.83 -8.87
CA GLY A 310 2.70 -12.60 -7.66
C GLY A 310 1.32 -13.26 -7.66
N ILE A 311 0.28 -12.50 -8.01
CA ILE A 311 -1.10 -12.98 -8.12
C ILE A 311 -1.23 -14.06 -9.22
N LEU A 312 -0.67 -13.81 -10.40
CA LEU A 312 -0.70 -14.77 -11.51
C LEU A 312 -0.03 -16.10 -11.15
N CYS A 313 1.09 -16.04 -10.42
CA CYS A 313 1.82 -17.23 -9.97
C CYS A 313 1.10 -17.97 -8.84
N ALA A 314 0.43 -17.26 -7.94
CA ALA A 314 -0.15 -17.84 -6.73
C ALA A 314 -1.54 -18.50 -6.91
N ARG A 315 -2.13 -18.46 -8.12
CA ARG A 315 -3.37 -19.16 -8.52
C ARG A 315 -4.51 -19.13 -7.46
N SER A 316 -4.66 -18.04 -6.69
CA SER A 316 -5.63 -17.99 -5.58
C SER A 316 -6.64 -16.86 -5.76
N LEU A 317 -7.93 -17.18 -5.54
CA LEU A 317 -9.06 -16.24 -5.64
C LEU A 317 -9.07 -15.14 -4.57
N HIS A 318 -8.22 -15.20 -3.53
CA HIS A 318 -8.23 -14.28 -2.39
C HIS A 318 -7.55 -12.92 -2.64
N TYR A 319 -7.05 -12.63 -3.85
CA TYR A 319 -6.37 -11.36 -4.19
C TYR A 319 -7.33 -10.27 -4.69
N GLN A 320 -8.62 -10.36 -4.34
CA GLN A 320 -9.67 -9.49 -4.88
C GLN A 320 -9.43 -7.99 -4.64
N PHE A 321 -8.67 -7.64 -3.60
CA PHE A 321 -8.33 -6.26 -3.28
C PHE A 321 -7.25 -5.68 -4.20
N THR A 322 -6.21 -6.46 -4.46
CA THR A 322 -5.03 -5.99 -5.18
C THR A 322 -5.24 -5.93 -6.69
N LEU A 323 -6.10 -6.81 -7.23
CA LEU A 323 -6.55 -6.72 -8.63
C LEU A 323 -7.29 -5.41 -8.92
N GLY A 324 -8.14 -4.89 -8.02
CA GLY A 324 -8.95 -3.71 -8.32
C GLY A 324 -8.13 -2.46 -8.70
N ILE A 325 -7.02 -2.24 -7.98
CA ILE A 325 -6.13 -1.08 -8.17
C ILE A 325 -5.01 -1.42 -9.18
N SER A 326 -4.39 -2.60 -9.07
CA SER A 326 -3.30 -3.01 -9.97
C SER A 326 -3.78 -3.37 -11.38
N THR A 327 -4.96 -3.98 -11.55
CA THR A 327 -5.49 -4.33 -12.87
C THR A 327 -5.93 -3.09 -13.65
N ARG A 328 -6.52 -2.07 -13.01
CA ARG A 328 -6.82 -0.79 -13.68
C ARG A 328 -5.55 -0.02 -14.06
N TYR A 329 -4.52 -0.10 -13.22
CA TYR A 329 -3.19 0.41 -13.53
C TYR A 329 -2.55 -0.31 -14.74
N LEU A 330 -2.60 -1.65 -14.75
CA LEU A 330 -2.00 -2.48 -15.81
C LEU A 330 -2.76 -2.46 -17.12
N ILE A 331 -4.09 -2.35 -17.12
CA ILE A 331 -4.88 -2.15 -18.34
C ILE A 331 -4.45 -0.85 -19.03
N TYR A 332 -4.17 0.20 -18.25
CA TYR A 332 -3.74 1.49 -18.80
C TYR A 332 -2.25 1.52 -19.17
N CYS A 333 -1.36 1.03 -18.29
CA CYS A 333 0.09 1.01 -18.55
C CYS A 333 0.54 -0.12 -19.48
N GLY A 334 -0.25 -1.18 -19.67
CA GLY A 334 0.11 -2.37 -20.46
C GLY A 334 0.48 -2.06 -21.90
N ARG A 335 -0.14 -1.03 -22.52
CA ARG A 335 0.24 -0.56 -23.86
C ARG A 335 1.62 0.09 -23.93
N ARG A 336 2.11 0.72 -22.84
CA ARG A 336 3.45 1.33 -22.77
C ARG A 336 4.51 0.39 -22.21
N LEU A 337 4.13 -0.53 -21.32
CA LEU A 337 5.05 -1.48 -20.70
C LEU A 337 5.58 -2.51 -21.71
N PHE A 338 4.72 -2.95 -22.65
CA PHE A 338 5.11 -3.89 -23.71
C PHE A 338 6.14 -3.29 -24.68
N LEU A 339 6.01 -2.00 -25.02
CA LEU A 339 6.94 -1.30 -25.92
C LEU A 339 8.28 -0.94 -25.26
N HIS A 340 8.35 -0.86 -23.93
CA HIS A 340 9.57 -0.45 -23.24
C HIS A 340 10.41 -1.62 -22.69
N LEU A 341 9.82 -2.81 -22.63
CA LEU A 341 10.49 -4.06 -22.21
C LEU A 341 10.93 -4.92 -23.41
N TYR A 342 10.38 -4.67 -24.61
CA TYR A 342 10.68 -5.41 -25.84
C TYR A 342 11.10 -4.52 -27.01
N GLY A 343 11.43 -3.24 -26.74
CA GLY A 343 11.90 -2.27 -27.72
C GLY A 343 13.32 -1.83 -27.45
#